data_AF-A0A960Y8J1-F1
#
_entry.id   AF-A0A960Y8J1-F1
#
_cell.length_a   1.000
_cell.length_b   1.000
_cell.length_c   1.000
_cell.angle_alpha   90.00
_cell.angle_beta   90.00
_cell.angle_gamma   90.00
#
_symmetry.space_group_name_H-M   'P 1'
#
loop_
_entity.id
_entity.type
_entity.pdbx_description
1 polymer ?
#
loop_
_entity_poly.entity_id
_entity_poly.type
_entity_poly.pdbx_seq_one_letter_code
_entity_poly.pdbx_strand_id
1 'polypeptide(L)' 'DLELEGGKVLRVRTEGQSAENVYVDAVLWNGVELGRPFLEHTALMQGGELRFRMRGTPKP' A
#
# COMPACT_ATOMS: atom_id res chain seq x y z
N ASP A 1 2.49 4.02 -11.38
CA ASP A 1 2.22 2.57 -11.56
C ASP A 1 3.53 1.90 -11.86
N LEU A 2 3.74 0.70 -11.34
CA LEU A 2 4.93 -0.10 -11.58
C LEU A 2 4.56 -1.28 -12.47
N GLU A 3 5.20 -1.34 -13.63
CA GLU A 3 5.07 -2.47 -14.54
C GLU A 3 5.91 -3.64 -14.02
N LEU A 4 5.30 -4.81 -14.01
CA LEU A 4 5.90 -6.07 -13.59
C LEU A 4 5.97 -7.02 -14.78
N GLU A 5 6.75 -8.08 -14.63
CA GLU A 5 6.83 -9.14 -15.64
C GLU A 5 5.44 -9.69 -16.01
N GLY A 6 5.27 -10.04 -17.29
CA GLY A 6 4.01 -10.57 -17.80
C GLY A 6 2.89 -9.54 -17.98
N GLY A 7 3.23 -8.25 -18.06
CA GLY A 7 2.27 -7.16 -18.31
C GLY A 7 1.40 -6.82 -17.09
N LYS A 8 1.77 -7.30 -15.91
CA LYS A 8 1.06 -7.02 -14.66
C LYS A 8 1.45 -5.63 -14.15
N VAL A 9 0.56 -5.02 -13.37
CA VAL A 9 0.78 -3.67 -12.85
C VAL A 9 0.54 -3.64 -11.36
N LEU A 10 1.52 -3.15 -10.60
CA LEU A 10 1.38 -2.79 -9.20
C LEU A 10 1.09 -1.30 -9.07
N ARG A 11 0.01 -0.96 -8.38
CA ARG A 11 -0.41 0.42 -8.11
C ARG A 11 -0.15 0.74 -6.66
N VAL A 12 0.77 1.66 -6.40
CA VAL A 12 0.95 2.24 -5.07
C VAL A 12 0.13 3.52 -5.02
N ARG A 13 -0.77 3.61 -4.04
CA ARG A 13 -1.68 4.75 -3.85
C ARG A 13 -1.67 5.18 -2.40
N THR A 14 -1.93 6.46 -2.19
CA THR A 14 -2.04 7.05 -0.86
C THR A 14 -3.40 7.74 -0.72
N GLU A 15 -3.93 7.72 0.49
CA GLU A 15 -5.12 8.46 0.92
C GLU A 15 -4.72 9.36 2.08
N GLY A 16 -4.98 10.66 1.96
CA GLY A 16 -4.66 11.64 3.01
C GLY A 16 -3.19 12.01 3.15
N GLN A 17 -2.32 11.68 2.18
CA GLN A 17 -0.92 12.07 2.22
C GLN A 17 -0.75 13.59 2.14
N SER A 18 0.03 14.16 3.05
CA SER A 18 0.41 15.58 3.08
C SER A 18 1.78 15.76 3.74
N ALA A 19 2.25 17.00 3.86
CA ALA A 19 3.47 17.30 4.60
C ALA A 19 3.34 16.97 6.09
N GLU A 20 2.12 17.04 6.63
CA GLU A 20 1.78 16.74 8.02
C GLU A 20 1.48 15.26 8.24
N ASN A 21 0.85 14.59 7.26
CA ASN A 21 0.38 13.21 7.39
C ASN A 21 1.41 12.17 6.97
N VAL A 22 2.49 12.03 7.74
CA VAL A 22 3.64 11.17 7.36
C VAL A 22 3.57 9.73 7.90
N TYR A 23 2.63 9.41 8.79
CA TYR A 23 2.52 8.09 9.40
C TYR A 23 1.48 7.22 8.71
N VAL A 24 1.74 5.92 8.61
CA VAL A 24 0.77 4.94 8.09
C VAL A 24 -0.26 4.62 9.17
N ASP A 25 -1.54 4.83 8.87
CA ASP A 25 -2.66 4.43 9.72
C ASP A 25 -3.13 3.00 9.41
N ALA A 26 -3.24 2.69 8.12
CA ALA A 26 -3.64 1.39 7.60
C ALA A 26 -3.05 1.14 6.21
N VAL A 27 -2.91 -0.13 5.84
CA VAL A 27 -2.49 -0.55 4.50
C VAL A 27 -3.51 -1.54 3.96
N LEU A 28 -3.99 -1.31 2.74
CA LEU A 28 -4.92 -2.19 2.06
C LEU A 28 -4.22 -2.83 0.86
N TRP A 29 -4.34 -4.15 0.74
CA TRP A 29 -3.94 -4.93 -0.43
C TRP A 29 -5.18 -5.38 -1.17
N ASN A 30 -5.36 -4.89 -2.41
CA ASN A 30 -6.54 -5.17 -3.23
C ASN A 30 -7.87 -4.92 -2.49
N GLY A 31 -7.92 -3.85 -1.68
CA GLY A 31 -9.10 -3.47 -0.89
C GLY A 31 -9.23 -4.16 0.47
N VAL A 32 -8.37 -5.13 0.81
CA VAL A 32 -8.38 -5.83 2.10
C VAL A 32 -7.28 -5.28 3.01
N GLU A 33 -7.62 -4.89 4.24
CA GLU A 33 -6.65 -4.39 5.20
C GLU A 33 -5.63 -5.47 5.60
N LEU A 34 -4.35 -5.10 5.62
CA LEU A 34 -3.28 -5.98 6.04
C LEU A 34 -3.16 -6.01 7.56
N GLY A 35 -3.27 -7.21 8.13
CA GLY A 35 -2.98 -7.45 9.55
C GLY A 35 -1.49 -7.60 9.89
N ARG A 36 -0.59 -7.49 8.91
CA ARG A 36 0.86 -7.69 9.06
C ARG A 36 1.65 -6.66 8.26
N PRO A 37 2.84 -6.23 8.73
CA PRO A 37 3.62 -5.16 8.09
C PRO A 37 4.48 -5.66 6.92
N PHE A 38 4.08 -6.75 6.25
CA PHE A 38 4.80 -7.31 5.12
C PHE A 38 3.86 -7.97 4.12
N LEU A 39 4.27 -7.96 2.86
CA LEU A 39 3.66 -8.72 1.78
C LEU A 39 4.67 -9.71 1.24
N GLU A 40 4.18 -10.88 0.85
CA GLU A 40 5.00 -11.87 0.16
C GLU A 40 5.33 -11.38 -1.24
N HIS A 41 6.57 -11.61 -1.68
CA HIS A 41 7.00 -11.26 -3.03
C HIS A 41 6.10 -11.86 -4.10
N THR A 42 5.69 -13.11 -3.92
CA THR A 42 4.78 -13.83 -4.83
C THR A 42 3.42 -13.14 -4.99
N ALA A 43 2.89 -12.54 -3.92
CA ALA A 43 1.65 -11.78 -3.97
C ALA A 43 1.85 -10.46 -4.73
N LEU A 44 2.93 -9.72 -4.45
CA LEU A 44 3.26 -8.47 -5.14
C LEU A 44 3.45 -8.68 -6.65
N MET A 45 4.09 -9.79 -7.05
CA MET A 45 4.34 -10.14 -8.46
C MET A 45 3.06 -10.49 -9.23
N GLN A 46 1.91 -10.64 -8.57
CA GLN A 46 0.62 -10.76 -9.25
C GLN A 46 0.05 -9.41 -9.71
N GLY A 47 0.69 -8.30 -9.35
CA GLY A 47 0.13 -6.97 -9.54
C GLY A 47 -1.01 -6.71 -8.56
N GLY A 48 -1.72 -5.60 -8.77
CA GLY A 48 -2.82 -5.17 -7.91
C GLY A 48 -2.64 -3.76 -7.38
N GLU A 49 -3.29 -3.46 -6.26
CA GLU A 49 -3.22 -2.16 -5.60
C GLU A 49 -2.77 -2.30 -4.14
N LEU A 50 -1.73 -1.55 -3.79
CA LEU A 50 -1.29 -1.30 -2.42
C LEU A 50 -1.68 0.14 -2.07
N ARG A 51 -2.63 0.30 -1.15
CA ARG A 51 -3.15 1.60 -0.72
C ARG A 51 -2.75 1.88 0.71
N PHE A 52 -2.08 3.00 0.93
CA PHE A 52 -1.72 3.50 2.25
C PHE A 52 -2.70 4.59 2.69
N ARG A 53 -3.26 4.46 3.89
CA ARG A 53 -3.96 5.55 4.57
C ARG A 53 -2.97 6.25 5.49
N MET A 54 -2.87 7.56 5.34
CA MET A 54 -1.87 8.37 6.04
C MET A 54 -2.51 9.19 7.17
N ARG A 55 -1.74 9.47 8.22
CA ARG A 55 -2.15 10.27 9.39
C ARG A 55 -0.99 11.11 9.94
N GLY A 56 -1.32 12.15 10.70
CA GLY A 56 -0.34 13.12 11.23
C GLY A 56 0.42 12.69 12.49
N THR A 57 0.03 11.58 13.13
CA THR A 57 0.67 11.08 14.35
C THR A 57 0.89 9.57 14.28
N PRO A 58 1.87 8.99 15.01
CA PRO A 58 2.02 7.54 15.08
C PRO A 58 0.74 6.84 15.55
N LYS A 59 0.51 5.62 15.06
CA LYS A 59 -0.51 4.73 15.65
C LYS A 59 0.03 4.21 16.99
N PRO A 60 -0.78 4.23 18.07
CA PRO A 60 -0.37 3.70 19.38
C PRO A 60 0.02 2.23 19.34
#